data_AF-A0A7X0VDT3-F1
#
_entry.id   AF-A0A7X0VDT3-F1
#
_cell.length_a   1.000
_cell.length_b   1.000
_cell.length_c   1.000
_cell.angle_alpha   90.00
_cell.angle_beta   90.00
_cell.angle_gamma   90.00
#
_symmetry.space_group_name_H-M   'P 1'
#
loop_
_entity.id
_entity.type
_entity.pdbx_description
1 polymer ?
#
loop_
_entity_poly.entity_id
_entity_poly.type
_entity_poly.pdbx_seq_one_letter_code
_entity_poly.pdbx_strand_id
1 'polypeptide(L)'
;MDKKGFIAQIAPLAVAEMQRCGVPASLTIAQAALESAWGMSGLTLKANNLFGIKGVGPAGSVTMSTTEYSNGQYVQVPAAFRAYRSWTESISDHSNLLLKPRYVMVLRVDGPTAAKAVAAAGYATDPKYAGKLIELMDDHCLHQYDKGEEEMEKVTVIVDGVKIKDGLFDAKTGTSYVPSREYGEALGARSVDWDGKSRTVNVVTK
;
A
#
# COMPACT_ATOMS: atom_id res chain seq x y z
N MET A 1 11.98 20.81 -9.80
CA MET A 1 12.76 19.83 -9.01
C MET A 1 13.08 18.66 -9.92
N ASP A 2 14.29 18.12 -9.90
CA ASP A 2 14.62 16.91 -10.67
C ASP A 2 14.27 15.65 -9.85
N LYS A 3 14.30 14.47 -10.48
CA LYS A 3 13.92 13.21 -9.84
C LYS A 3 14.78 12.88 -8.62
N LYS A 4 16.10 13.14 -8.71
CA LYS A 4 17.04 12.90 -7.61
C LYS A 4 16.77 13.82 -6.42
N GLY A 5 16.51 15.11 -6.67
CA GLY A 5 16.13 16.06 -5.64
C GLY A 5 14.82 15.69 -4.95
N PHE A 6 13.83 15.21 -5.72
CA PHE A 6 12.57 14.70 -5.16
C PHE A 6 12.81 13.52 -4.22
N ILE A 7 13.56 12.51 -4.66
CA ILE A 7 13.88 11.33 -3.84
C ILE A 7 14.62 11.75 -2.56
N ALA A 8 15.62 12.62 -2.68
CA ALA A 8 16.41 13.08 -1.53
C ALA A 8 15.54 13.77 -0.46
N GLN A 9 14.47 14.46 -0.87
CA GLN A 9 13.54 15.11 0.05
C GLN A 9 12.56 14.12 0.70
N ILE A 10 12.06 13.12 -0.04
CA ILE A 10 11.05 12.17 0.44
C ILE A 10 11.68 11.04 1.26
N ALA A 11 12.86 10.56 0.87
CA ALA A 11 13.50 9.38 1.45
C ALA A 11 13.59 9.41 2.99
N PRO A 12 14.10 10.46 3.66
CA PRO A 12 14.15 10.47 5.13
C PRO A 12 12.78 10.39 5.79
N LEU A 13 11.75 10.98 5.16
CA LEU A 13 10.37 10.93 5.66
C LEU A 13 9.77 9.54 5.49
N ALA A 14 10.00 8.92 4.33
CA ALA A 14 9.54 7.56 4.03
C ALA A 14 10.21 6.52 4.96
N VAL A 15 11.51 6.66 5.24
CA VAL A 15 12.24 5.80 6.19
C VAL A 15 11.69 5.95 7.61
N ALA A 16 11.45 7.19 8.07
CA ALA A 16 10.88 7.42 9.39
C ALA A 16 9.48 6.80 9.53
N GLU A 17 8.65 6.92 8.49
CA GLU A 17 7.33 6.29 8.45
C GLU A 17 7.41 4.76 8.36
N MET A 18 8.35 4.21 7.61
CA MET A 18 8.61 2.77 7.57
C MET A 18 8.93 2.23 8.96
N GLN A 19 9.82 2.88 9.71
CA GLN A 19 10.15 2.49 11.09
C GLN A 19 8.94 2.59 12.03
N ARG A 20 8.09 3.60 11.82
CA ARG A 20 6.90 3.84 12.65
C ARG A 20 5.80 2.80 12.41
N CYS A 21 5.58 2.42 11.16
CA CYS A 21 4.34 1.75 10.76
C CYS A 21 4.53 0.48 9.91
N GLY A 22 5.76 0.20 9.49
CA GLY A 22 6.12 -0.98 8.70
C GLY A 22 5.84 -0.85 7.21
N VAL A 23 5.31 0.26 6.69
CA VAL A 23 5.16 0.46 5.24
C VAL A 23 6.54 0.66 4.61
N PRO A 24 6.97 -0.13 3.61
CA PRO A 24 8.31 0.01 3.02
C PRO A 24 8.57 1.42 2.49
N ALA A 25 9.77 1.93 2.75
CA ALA A 25 10.16 3.27 2.34
C ALA A 25 10.22 3.37 0.81
N SER A 26 10.74 2.34 0.14
CA SER A 26 10.79 2.21 -1.32
C SER A 26 9.39 2.32 -1.94
N LEU A 27 8.38 1.68 -1.33
CA LEU A 27 6.99 1.76 -1.78
C LEU A 27 6.45 3.19 -1.64
N THR A 28 6.65 3.80 -0.48
CA THR A 28 6.20 5.17 -0.22
C THR A 28 6.81 6.16 -1.21
N ILE A 29 8.12 6.06 -1.48
CA ILE A 29 8.82 6.93 -2.44
C ILE A 29 8.31 6.69 -3.86
N ALA A 30 8.15 5.43 -4.29
CA ALA A 30 7.67 5.08 -5.62
C ALA A 30 6.23 5.58 -5.86
N GLN A 31 5.34 5.37 -4.89
CA GLN A 31 3.97 5.89 -4.96
C GLN A 31 3.96 7.42 -4.98
N ALA A 32 4.73 8.08 -4.10
CA ALA A 32 4.80 9.54 -4.11
C ALA A 32 5.30 10.05 -5.47
N ALA A 33 6.34 9.45 -6.05
CA ALA A 33 6.86 9.84 -7.37
C ALA A 33 5.82 9.67 -8.48
N LEU A 34 5.13 8.53 -8.52
CA LEU A 34 4.12 8.21 -9.54
C LEU A 34 2.90 9.12 -9.42
N GLU A 35 2.31 9.22 -8.23
CA GLU A 35 1.03 9.90 -7.99
C GLU A 35 1.16 11.44 -8.07
N SER A 36 2.32 11.98 -7.67
CA SER A 36 2.56 13.43 -7.68
C SER A 36 3.24 13.95 -8.94
N ALA A 37 3.52 13.08 -9.92
CA ALA A 37 4.40 13.39 -11.05
C ALA A 37 5.72 14.02 -10.57
N TRP A 38 6.43 13.35 -9.66
CA TRP A 38 7.68 13.82 -9.06
C TRP A 38 7.55 15.17 -8.35
N GLY A 39 6.43 15.37 -7.64
CA GLY A 39 6.12 16.58 -6.89
C GLY A 39 5.56 17.73 -7.72
N MET A 40 5.40 17.54 -9.03
CA MET A 40 5.05 18.61 -9.98
C MET A 40 3.56 18.65 -10.34
N SER A 41 2.75 17.72 -9.85
CA SER A 41 1.31 17.73 -10.12
C SER A 41 0.66 19.02 -9.57
N GLY A 42 -0.35 19.53 -10.28
CA GLY A 42 -1.07 20.72 -9.83
C GLY A 42 -1.72 20.54 -8.45
N LEU A 43 -2.11 19.32 -8.10
CA LEU A 43 -2.65 19.00 -6.76
C LEU A 43 -1.55 19.08 -5.69
N THR A 44 -0.38 18.52 -5.96
CA THR A 44 0.77 18.59 -5.04
C THR A 44 1.22 20.02 -4.82
N LEU A 45 1.32 20.82 -5.88
CA LEU A 45 1.72 22.23 -5.80
C LEU A 45 0.71 23.10 -5.04
N LYS A 46 -0.59 22.81 -5.15
CA LYS A 46 -1.65 23.59 -4.50
C LYS A 46 -1.96 23.15 -3.07
N ALA A 47 -1.81 21.87 -2.76
CA ALA A 47 -2.37 21.26 -1.56
C ALA A 47 -1.36 20.39 -0.79
N ASN A 48 -0.10 20.33 -1.21
CA ASN A 48 0.93 19.42 -0.66
C ASN A 48 0.52 17.94 -0.67
N ASN A 49 -0.47 17.56 -1.48
CA ASN A 49 -1.01 16.20 -1.53
C ASN A 49 -0.24 15.39 -2.57
N LEU A 50 0.61 14.48 -2.10
CA LEU A 50 1.47 13.66 -2.94
C LEU A 50 0.75 12.42 -3.50
N PHE A 51 -0.34 11.98 -2.89
CA PHE A 51 -0.94 10.67 -3.14
C PHE A 51 -2.39 10.73 -3.64
N GLY A 52 -2.89 11.93 -3.99
CA GLY A 52 -4.25 12.10 -4.49
C GLY A 52 -5.34 11.74 -3.46
N ILE A 53 -5.07 11.84 -2.16
CA ILE A 53 -6.04 11.41 -1.14
C ILE A 53 -7.23 12.37 -1.12
N LYS A 54 -8.44 11.84 -1.32
CA LYS A 54 -9.70 12.60 -1.31
C LYS A 54 -10.19 12.93 0.10
N GLY A 55 -10.97 14.01 0.21
CA GLY A 55 -11.63 14.46 1.43
C GLY A 55 -11.06 15.75 2.01
N VAL A 56 -11.19 15.92 3.32
CA VAL A 56 -10.71 17.08 4.08
C VAL A 56 -9.49 16.67 4.91
N GLY A 57 -8.36 17.34 4.66
CA GLY A 57 -7.11 17.15 5.36
C GLY A 57 -6.89 18.19 6.47
N PRO A 58 -5.74 18.15 7.15
CA PRO A 58 -5.41 19.04 8.26
C PRO A 58 -5.29 20.53 7.86
N ALA A 59 -5.09 20.83 6.57
CA ALA A 59 -5.12 22.18 6.02
C ALA A 59 -6.39 22.45 5.18
N GLY A 60 -7.44 21.65 5.33
CA GLY A 60 -8.69 21.77 4.59
C GLY A 60 -8.72 20.89 3.33
N SER A 61 -9.37 21.38 2.27
CA SER A 61 -9.49 20.66 1.01
C SER A 61 -9.40 21.59 -0.20
N VAL A 62 -8.95 21.05 -1.33
CA VAL A 62 -8.96 21.72 -2.63
C VAL A 62 -9.82 20.90 -3.59
N THR A 63 -10.78 21.54 -4.24
CA THR A 63 -11.59 20.88 -5.28
C THR A 63 -10.88 20.96 -6.63
N MET A 64 -10.66 19.82 -7.27
CA MET A 64 -10.06 19.72 -8.60
C MET A 64 -10.81 18.71 -9.45
N SER A 65 -10.76 18.88 -10.77
CA SER A 65 -11.27 17.86 -11.70
C SER A 65 -10.39 16.61 -11.63
N THR A 66 -11.02 15.45 -11.61
CA THR A 66 -10.35 14.15 -11.64
C THR A 66 -11.05 13.21 -12.61
N THR A 67 -10.31 12.27 -13.17
CA THR A 67 -10.83 11.27 -14.10
C THR A 67 -11.27 10.05 -13.32
N GLU A 68 -12.57 9.79 -13.30
CA GLU A 68 -13.16 8.58 -12.73
C GLU A 68 -13.56 7.61 -13.85
N TYR A 69 -13.49 6.31 -13.55
CA TYR A 69 -14.07 5.29 -14.42
C TYR A 69 -15.46 4.92 -13.90
N SER A 70 -16.50 5.28 -14.64
CA SER A 70 -17.90 5.04 -14.27
C SER A 70 -18.69 4.58 -15.48
N ASN A 71 -19.53 3.55 -15.31
CA ASN A 71 -20.36 2.98 -16.38
C ASN A 71 -19.58 2.62 -17.67
N GLY A 72 -18.35 2.11 -17.52
CA GLY A 72 -17.51 1.70 -18.65
C GLY A 72 -16.78 2.84 -19.37
N GLN A 73 -16.91 4.09 -18.90
CA GLN A 73 -16.31 5.27 -19.52
C GLN A 73 -15.50 6.09 -18.52
N TYR A 74 -14.47 6.78 -19.02
CA TYR A 74 -13.73 7.78 -18.25
C TYR A 74 -14.47 9.11 -18.29
N VAL A 75 -14.82 9.65 -17.11
CA VAL A 75 -15.51 10.94 -16.96
C VAL A 75 -14.69 11.86 -16.06
N GLN A 76 -14.66 13.14 -16.39
CA GLN A 76 -14.07 14.18 -15.56
C GLN A 76 -15.13 14.68 -14.57
N VAL A 77 -14.85 14.55 -13.27
CA VAL A 77 -15.76 15.03 -12.21
C VAL A 77 -14.99 15.84 -11.19
N PRO A 78 -15.59 16.87 -10.58
CA PRO A 78 -14.98 17.56 -9.46
C PRO A 78 -14.88 16.61 -8.25
N ALA A 79 -13.72 16.58 -7.61
CA ALA A 79 -13.51 15.88 -6.36
C ALA A 79 -12.77 16.79 -5.37
N ALA A 80 -13.15 16.71 -4.09
CA ALA A 80 -12.43 17.34 -3.01
C ALA A 80 -11.22 16.48 -2.62
N PHE A 81 -10.03 17.06 -2.66
CA PHE A 81 -8.78 16.45 -2.25
C PHE A 81 -8.29 17.06 -0.94
N ARG A 82 -7.71 16.23 -0.07
CA ARG A 82 -7.12 16.67 1.19
C ARG A 82 -6.02 17.69 0.91
N ALA A 83 -5.97 18.75 1.72
CA ALA A 83 -4.87 19.69 1.74
C ALA A 83 -4.04 19.50 3.01
N TYR A 84 -2.72 19.66 2.86
CA TYR A 84 -1.72 19.50 3.90
C TYR A 84 -0.84 20.75 4.00
N ARG A 85 -0.27 20.97 5.19
CA ARG A 85 0.71 22.03 5.43
C ARG A 85 2.09 21.70 4.89
N SER A 86 2.40 20.41 4.73
CA SER A 86 3.70 19.91 4.27
C SER A 86 3.58 18.53 3.62
N TRP A 87 4.61 18.12 2.89
CA TRP A 87 4.73 16.75 2.39
C TRP A 87 4.83 15.72 3.53
N THR A 88 5.41 16.07 4.68
CA THR A 88 5.43 15.21 5.86
C THR A 88 4.02 14.83 6.33
N GLU A 89 3.10 15.80 6.40
CA GLU A 89 1.69 15.52 6.74
C GLU A 89 1.03 14.61 5.69
N SER A 90 1.30 14.83 4.40
CA SER A 90 0.77 13.99 3.32
C SER A 90 1.30 12.54 3.36
N ILE A 91 2.58 12.35 3.65
CA ILE A 91 3.22 11.03 3.77
C ILE A 91 2.67 10.30 5.00
N SER A 92 2.56 10.97 6.15
CA SER A 92 2.04 10.33 7.36
C SER A 92 0.57 9.91 7.21
N ASP A 93 -0.26 10.73 6.53
CA ASP A 93 -1.65 10.37 6.22
C ASP A 93 -1.76 9.19 5.25
N HIS A 94 -0.86 9.12 4.25
CA HIS A 94 -0.73 7.97 3.38
C HIS A 94 -0.32 6.69 4.15
N SER A 95 0.68 6.77 5.02
CA SER A 95 1.07 5.64 5.88
C SER A 95 -0.11 5.16 6.73
N ASN A 96 -0.86 6.08 7.34
CA ASN A 96 -2.04 5.74 8.13
C ASN A 96 -3.17 5.12 7.28
N LEU A 97 -3.31 5.51 6.01
CA LEU A 97 -4.21 4.84 5.07
C LEU A 97 -3.81 3.36 4.88
N LEU A 98 -2.52 3.09 4.74
CA LEU A 98 -1.95 1.75 4.55
C LEU A 98 -1.91 0.91 5.83
N LEU A 99 -2.24 1.46 7.00
CA LEU A 99 -2.48 0.70 8.22
C LEU A 99 -3.89 0.10 8.31
N LYS A 100 -4.78 0.41 7.37
CA LYS A 100 -6.13 -0.17 7.35
C LYS A 100 -6.05 -1.68 7.09
N PRO A 101 -6.94 -2.51 7.68
CA PRO A 101 -6.85 -3.98 7.60
C PRO A 101 -6.65 -4.61 6.21
N ARG A 102 -7.18 -4.04 5.12
CA ARG A 102 -6.95 -4.57 3.76
C ARG A 102 -5.49 -4.54 3.30
N TYR A 103 -4.68 -3.69 3.91
CA TYR A 103 -3.29 -3.45 3.53
C TYR A 103 -2.30 -4.14 4.48
N VAL A 104 -2.75 -5.04 5.36
CA VAL A 104 -1.85 -5.72 6.31
C VAL A 104 -0.70 -6.46 5.60
N MET A 105 -0.95 -7.01 4.42
CA MET A 105 0.05 -7.69 3.59
C MET A 105 1.07 -6.74 2.91
N VAL A 106 0.90 -5.44 3.06
CA VAL A 106 1.83 -4.40 2.56
C VAL A 106 2.94 -4.12 3.59
N LEU A 107 2.69 -4.41 4.87
CA LEU A 107 3.55 -4.03 5.97
C LEU A 107 4.69 -5.03 6.16
N ARG A 108 5.89 -4.54 6.47
CA ARG A 108 7.07 -5.32 6.89
C ARG A 108 7.45 -6.40 5.88
N VAL A 109 7.37 -6.09 4.59
CA VAL A 109 7.82 -6.95 3.49
C VAL A 109 8.68 -6.11 2.55
N ASP A 110 9.37 -6.74 1.60
CA ASP A 110 10.14 -6.00 0.59
C ASP A 110 9.24 -5.11 -0.29
N GLY A 111 9.81 -4.03 -0.83
CA GLY A 111 9.12 -3.08 -1.72
C GLY A 111 8.32 -3.76 -2.85
N PRO A 112 8.90 -4.68 -3.64
CA PRO A 112 8.18 -5.40 -4.68
C PRO A 112 6.99 -6.23 -4.20
N THR A 113 7.13 -6.94 -3.08
CA THR A 113 6.02 -7.67 -2.45
C THR A 113 4.93 -6.71 -1.99
N ALA A 114 5.31 -5.60 -1.37
CA ALA A 114 4.38 -4.55 -0.93
C ALA A 114 3.63 -3.91 -2.11
N ALA A 115 4.31 -3.66 -3.24
CA ALA A 115 3.70 -3.13 -4.46
C ALA A 115 2.64 -4.07 -5.05
N LYS A 116 2.89 -5.39 -5.03
CA LYS A 116 1.90 -6.39 -5.45
C LYS A 116 0.72 -6.45 -4.47
N ALA A 117 1.00 -6.45 -3.17
CA ALA A 117 -0.01 -6.50 -2.12
C ALA A 117 -0.93 -5.26 -2.13
N VAL A 118 -0.37 -4.05 -2.29
CA VAL A 118 -1.15 -2.81 -2.31
C VAL A 118 -2.06 -2.72 -3.53
N ALA A 119 -1.59 -3.21 -4.69
CA ALA A 119 -2.40 -3.34 -5.90
C ALA A 119 -3.53 -4.36 -5.72
N ALA A 120 -3.20 -5.56 -5.22
CA ALA A 120 -4.19 -6.61 -4.95
C ALA A 120 -5.26 -6.17 -3.93
N ALA A 121 -4.89 -5.31 -2.97
CA ALA A 121 -5.81 -4.70 -2.01
C ALA A 121 -6.68 -3.57 -2.59
N GLY A 122 -6.56 -3.25 -3.88
CA GLY A 122 -7.38 -2.28 -4.59
C GLY A 122 -7.00 -0.83 -4.33
N TYR A 123 -5.71 -0.52 -4.18
CA TYR A 123 -5.24 0.86 -4.08
C TYR A 123 -5.45 1.64 -5.39
N ALA A 124 -5.18 1.00 -6.53
CA ALA A 124 -5.39 1.56 -7.87
C ALA A 124 -6.15 0.57 -8.74
N THR A 125 -6.92 1.09 -9.71
CA THR A 125 -7.64 0.27 -10.70
C THR A 125 -6.78 -0.12 -11.90
N ASP A 126 -5.57 0.44 -12.03
CA ASP A 126 -4.64 0.12 -13.12
C ASP A 126 -4.03 -1.28 -12.92
N PRO A 127 -4.26 -2.24 -13.83
CA PRO A 127 -3.69 -3.58 -13.70
C PRO A 127 -2.15 -3.61 -13.76
N LYS A 128 -1.51 -2.57 -14.28
CA LYS A 128 -0.05 -2.43 -14.35
C LYS A 128 0.55 -1.69 -13.15
N TYR A 129 -0.26 -1.29 -12.17
CA TYR A 129 0.18 -0.43 -11.06
C TYR A 129 1.38 -0.99 -10.31
N ALA A 130 1.33 -2.25 -9.86
CA ALA A 130 2.44 -2.89 -9.16
C ALA A 130 3.72 -2.91 -10.00
N GLY A 131 3.61 -3.19 -11.30
CA GLY A 131 4.75 -3.21 -12.22
C GLY A 131 5.41 -1.83 -12.35
N LYS A 132 4.62 -0.76 -12.49
CA LYS A 132 5.14 0.62 -12.54
C LYS A 132 5.89 1.01 -11.27
N LEU A 133 5.39 0.59 -10.10
CA LEU A 133 6.05 0.87 -8.83
C LEU A 133 7.39 0.13 -8.72
N ILE A 134 7.42 -1.15 -9.09
CA ILE A 134 8.65 -1.95 -9.09
C ILE A 134 9.68 -1.36 -10.06
N GLU A 135 9.27 -0.99 -11.26
CA GLU A 135 10.15 -0.33 -12.24
C GLU A 135 10.73 0.97 -11.68
N LEU A 136 9.92 1.81 -11.03
CA LEU A 136 10.40 3.00 -10.34
C LEU A 136 11.39 2.70 -9.21
N MET A 137 11.17 1.62 -8.45
CA MET A 137 12.08 1.20 -7.39
C MET A 137 13.43 0.76 -7.97
N ASP A 138 13.41 -0.02 -9.07
CA ASP A 138 14.60 -0.55 -9.71
C ASP A 138 15.41 0.58 -10.39
N ASP A 139 14.76 1.39 -11.23
CA ASP A 139 15.39 2.48 -12.01
C ASP A 139 16.05 3.54 -11.12
N HIS A 140 15.51 3.73 -9.92
CA HIS A 140 15.98 4.75 -8.97
C HIS A 140 16.65 4.16 -7.73
N CYS A 141 16.95 2.85 -7.73
CA CYS A 141 17.60 2.13 -6.63
C CYS A 141 16.92 2.37 -5.27
N LEU A 142 15.59 2.43 -5.21
CA LEU A 142 14.84 2.81 -4.01
C LEU A 142 14.88 1.73 -2.92
N HIS A 143 15.16 0.47 -3.28
CA HIS A 143 15.32 -0.65 -2.32
C HIS A 143 16.36 -0.37 -1.23
N GLN A 144 17.34 0.51 -1.52
CA GLN A 144 18.34 0.90 -0.53
C GLN A 144 17.75 1.58 0.71
N TYR A 145 16.54 2.15 0.61
CA TYR A 145 15.86 2.84 1.70
C TYR A 145 15.07 1.90 2.62
N ASP A 146 14.90 0.63 2.25
CA ASP A 146 14.19 -0.35 3.09
C ASP A 146 15.09 -0.97 4.19
N LYS A 147 16.37 -0.60 4.22
CA LYS A 147 17.34 -1.16 5.17
C LYS A 147 16.99 -0.79 6.62
N GLY A 148 16.96 -1.80 7.49
CA GLY A 148 16.83 -1.63 8.94
C GLY A 148 15.45 -1.91 9.52
N GLU A 149 14.46 -2.29 8.71
CA GLU A 149 13.20 -2.85 9.20
C GLU A 149 13.27 -4.39 9.20
N GLU A 150 12.90 -5.03 10.31
CA GLU A 150 12.74 -6.49 10.35
C GLU A 150 11.55 -6.90 9.49
N GLU A 151 11.83 -7.61 8.40
CA GLU A 151 10.81 -8.23 7.56
C GLU A 151 10.01 -9.28 8.37
N MET A 152 8.72 -9.47 8.05
CA MET A 152 7.95 -10.58 8.60
C MET A 152 8.61 -11.89 8.19
N GLU A 153 8.80 -12.77 9.16
CA GLU A 153 9.44 -14.05 8.94
C GLU A 153 8.47 -15.01 8.24
N LYS A 154 8.97 -15.81 7.31
CA LYS A 154 8.17 -16.89 6.74
C LYS A 154 7.94 -17.96 7.82
N VAL A 155 6.68 -18.29 8.06
CA VAL A 155 6.31 -19.40 8.93
C VAL A 155 5.74 -20.54 8.09
N THR A 156 6.18 -21.77 8.33
CA THR A 156 5.57 -22.94 7.67
C THR A 156 4.27 -23.29 8.36
N VAL A 157 3.15 -23.26 7.63
CA VAL A 157 1.84 -23.65 8.17
C VAL A 157 1.64 -25.15 7.97
N ILE A 158 1.45 -25.86 9.07
CA ILE A 158 1.24 -27.32 9.13
C ILE A 158 -0.12 -27.60 9.76
N VAL A 159 -0.92 -28.43 9.10
CA VAL A 159 -2.21 -28.93 9.61
C VAL A 159 -2.15 -30.45 9.57
N ASP A 160 -2.44 -31.11 10.70
CA ASP A 160 -2.37 -32.57 10.85
C ASP A 160 -1.06 -33.21 10.35
N GLY A 161 0.06 -32.54 10.60
CA GLY A 161 1.40 -32.99 10.19
C GLY A 161 1.74 -32.74 8.72
N VAL A 162 0.85 -32.15 7.93
CA VAL A 162 1.06 -31.83 6.51
C VAL A 162 1.31 -30.34 6.33
N LYS A 163 2.41 -29.98 5.65
CA LYS A 163 2.66 -28.60 5.23
C LYS A 163 1.63 -28.20 4.17
N ILE A 164 0.88 -27.12 4.43
CA ILE A 164 -0.14 -26.62 3.50
C ILE A 164 0.38 -25.44 2.67
N LYS A 165 1.03 -24.45 3.32
CA LYS A 165 1.63 -23.28 2.67
C LYS A 165 2.50 -22.52 3.66
N ASP A 166 3.30 -21.59 3.16
CA ASP A 166 3.96 -20.61 4.03
C ASP A 166 2.97 -19.49 4.39
N GLY A 167 3.03 -19.04 5.64
CA GLY A 167 2.41 -17.82 6.14
C GLY A 167 3.47 -16.78 6.50
N LEU A 168 3.06 -15.73 7.21
CA LEU A 168 3.95 -14.68 7.72
C LEU A 168 3.84 -14.59 9.24
N PHE A 169 4.97 -14.38 9.91
CA PHE A 169 5.07 -14.14 11.35
C PHE A 169 5.64 -12.74 11.60
N ASP A 170 4.88 -11.94 12.33
CA ASP A 170 5.32 -10.63 12.79
C ASP A 170 5.92 -10.77 14.19
N ALA A 171 7.25 -10.83 14.27
CA ALA A 171 7.98 -10.96 15.53
C ALA A 171 7.75 -9.78 16.49
N LYS A 172 7.40 -8.58 15.97
CA LYS A 172 7.15 -7.41 16.83
C LYS A 172 5.80 -7.50 17.53
N THR A 173 4.80 -8.12 16.90
CA THR A 173 3.45 -8.26 17.48
C THR A 173 3.16 -9.66 18.01
N GLY A 174 3.99 -10.65 17.69
CA GLY A 174 3.73 -12.07 17.98
C GLY A 174 2.60 -12.66 17.14
N THR A 175 2.16 -11.98 16.06
CA THR A 175 1.01 -12.39 15.25
C THR A 175 1.44 -13.23 14.06
N SER A 176 0.74 -14.34 13.81
CA SER A 176 0.90 -15.14 12.59
C SER A 176 -0.26 -14.90 11.63
N TYR A 177 0.05 -14.63 10.37
CA TYR A 177 -0.91 -14.53 9.27
C TYR A 177 -0.85 -15.80 8.42
N VAL A 178 -1.96 -16.54 8.39
CA VAL A 178 -2.07 -17.80 7.66
C VAL A 178 -3.03 -17.67 6.47
N PRO A 179 -2.75 -18.35 5.35
CA PRO A 179 -3.60 -18.30 4.17
C PRO A 179 -4.92 -19.04 4.45
N SER A 180 -6.01 -18.28 4.59
CA SER A 180 -7.28 -18.77 5.14
C SER A 180 -7.94 -19.87 4.31
N ARG A 181 -7.77 -19.83 2.97
CA ARG A 181 -8.30 -20.84 2.06
C ARG A 181 -7.65 -22.20 2.29
N GLU A 182 -6.33 -22.25 2.18
CA GLU A 182 -5.53 -23.46 2.35
C GLU A 182 -5.72 -24.03 3.77
N TYR A 183 -5.82 -23.16 4.77
CA TYR A 183 -6.09 -23.56 6.15
C TYR A 183 -7.48 -24.18 6.31
N GLY A 184 -8.53 -23.55 5.79
CA GLY A 184 -9.89 -24.09 5.86
C GLY A 184 -10.08 -25.37 5.05
N GLU A 185 -9.49 -25.46 3.86
CA GLU A 185 -9.50 -26.68 3.03
C GLU A 185 -8.82 -27.85 3.76
N ALA A 186 -7.68 -27.59 4.43
CA ALA A 186 -6.99 -28.60 5.22
C ALA A 186 -7.80 -29.10 6.43
N LEU A 187 -8.61 -28.23 7.04
CA LEU A 187 -9.55 -28.60 8.10
C LEU A 187 -10.84 -29.26 7.58
N GLY A 188 -10.96 -29.47 6.26
CA GLY A 188 -12.13 -30.08 5.65
C GLY A 188 -13.36 -29.17 5.64
N ALA A 189 -13.17 -27.85 5.61
CA ALA A 189 -14.26 -26.90 5.39
C ALA A 189 -14.99 -27.22 4.09
N ARG A 190 -16.31 -27.06 4.11
CA ARG A 190 -17.16 -27.21 2.92
C ARG A 190 -16.89 -26.11 1.91
N SER A 191 -16.67 -24.88 2.37
CA SER A 191 -16.22 -23.78 1.52
C SER A 191 -15.40 -22.75 2.29
N VAL A 192 -14.49 -22.09 1.56
CA VAL A 192 -13.78 -20.89 2.00
C VAL A 192 -13.90 -19.85 0.89
N ASP A 193 -14.71 -18.83 1.13
CA ASP A 193 -15.13 -17.90 0.08
C ASP A 193 -14.75 -16.46 0.41
N TRP A 194 -14.28 -15.75 -0.62
CA TRP A 194 -14.05 -14.31 -0.61
C TRP A 194 -14.79 -13.70 -1.80
N ASP A 195 -15.60 -12.68 -1.55
CA ASP A 195 -16.48 -12.04 -2.54
C ASP A 195 -15.75 -10.98 -3.41
N GLY A 196 -14.47 -10.72 -3.14
CA GLY A 196 -13.69 -9.70 -3.83
C GLY A 196 -14.06 -8.25 -3.48
N LYS A 197 -15.02 -8.04 -2.58
CA LYS A 197 -15.65 -6.74 -2.32
C LYS A 197 -15.63 -6.36 -0.85
N SER A 198 -15.90 -7.32 0.04
CA SER A 198 -15.79 -7.17 1.49
C SER A 198 -14.45 -7.68 1.99
N ARG A 199 -14.04 -7.22 3.18
CA ARG A 199 -12.86 -7.73 3.89
C ARG A 199 -13.23 -8.94 4.75
N THR A 200 -14.08 -9.81 4.21
CA THR A 200 -14.65 -10.94 4.93
C THR A 200 -14.33 -12.22 4.18
N VAL A 201 -13.70 -13.17 4.86
CA VAL A 201 -13.56 -14.55 4.40
C VAL A 201 -14.62 -15.37 5.14
N ASN A 202 -15.53 -16.00 4.40
CA ASN A 202 -16.53 -16.89 4.96
C ASN A 202 -16.02 -18.33 4.89
N VAL A 203 -15.88 -18.97 6.05
CA VAL A 203 -15.51 -20.39 6.17
C VAL A 203 -16.74 -21.15 6.65
N VAL A 204 -17.19 -22.13 5.87
CA VAL A 204 -18.30 -23.01 6.27
C VAL A 204 -17.75 -24.37 6.63
N THR A 205 -17.86 -24.75 7.89
CA THR A 205 -17.44 -26.08 8.38
C THR A 205 -18.49 -27.14 8.09
N LYS A 206 -18.12 -28.40 8.30
CA LYS A 206 -19.08 -29.52 8.35
C LYS A 206 -20.00 -29.40 9.56
#